data_AF-A0A7C3LCT3-F1
#
_entry.id   AF-A0A7C3LCT3-F1
#
_cell.length_a   1.000
_cell.length_b   1.000
_cell.length_c   1.000
_cell.angle_alpha   90.00
_cell.angle_beta   90.00
_cell.angle_gamma   90.00
#
_symmetry.space_group_name_H-M   'P 1'
#
loop_
_entity.id
_entity.type
_entity.pdbx_description
1 polymer ?
#
loop_
_entity_poly.entity_id
_entity_poly.type
_entity_poly.pdbx_seq_one_letter_code
_entity_poly.pdbx_strand_id
1 'polypeptide(L)'
;MSEFKFEAWPTEFLSINQHFGANPQNYAQFGLPGHDGVDIMAPTGSKIFAVADGLVQMTLNDPNQHNYGIHIRINHQDDYQTIYAHLQKTMARPGQQVEAGQLIGLADDTGNSFGSHLHLALKRKNHKYKNWPFHFFDPTPFLLPLMGWQRPSGPYINGWAYTAGMTIVNNLAQANAGGINLRKAPSIGGKL
;
A
#
# COMPACT_ATOMS: atom_id res chain seq x y z
N MET A 1 9.52 -16.12 14.93
CA MET A 1 9.11 -14.82 14.34
C MET A 1 8.59 -15.12 12.95
N SER A 2 7.44 -14.56 12.55
CA SER A 2 6.91 -14.76 11.20
C SER A 2 7.69 -13.91 10.21
N GLU A 3 8.07 -14.48 9.07
CA GLU A 3 8.71 -13.77 7.96
C GLU A 3 7.77 -12.70 7.38
N PHE A 4 8.30 -11.52 7.04
CA PHE A 4 7.56 -10.48 6.33
C PHE A 4 6.92 -11.01 5.04
N LYS A 5 5.62 -10.74 4.85
CA LYS A 5 4.85 -11.09 3.66
C LYS A 5 3.80 -10.02 3.37
N PHE A 6 3.29 -9.99 2.14
CA PHE A 6 2.07 -9.25 1.85
C PHE A 6 0.86 -10.10 2.25
N GLU A 7 -0.09 -9.48 2.93
CA GLU A 7 -1.32 -10.11 3.43
C GLU A 7 -2.57 -9.63 2.66
N ALA A 8 -2.45 -8.56 1.87
CA ALA A 8 -3.54 -8.01 1.07
C ALA A 8 -3.08 -7.53 -0.31
N TRP A 9 -3.93 -7.72 -1.32
CA TRP A 9 -3.70 -7.12 -2.63
C TRP A 9 -3.96 -5.60 -2.57
N PRO A 10 -3.12 -4.75 -3.18
CA PRO A 10 -3.15 -3.31 -2.93
C PRO A 10 -4.22 -2.54 -3.70
N THR A 11 -4.95 -3.16 -4.63
CA THR A 11 -5.99 -2.49 -5.44
C THR A 11 -7.26 -3.35 -5.55
N GLU A 12 -8.29 -2.84 -6.24
CA GLU A 12 -9.48 -3.62 -6.58
C GLU A 12 -9.29 -4.50 -7.83
N PHE A 13 -8.10 -4.48 -8.46
CA PHE A 13 -7.82 -5.15 -9.73
C PHE A 13 -6.58 -6.04 -9.62
N LEU A 14 -6.74 -7.34 -9.89
CA LEU A 14 -5.67 -8.34 -9.86
C LEU A 14 -4.85 -8.36 -11.17
N SER A 15 -4.42 -7.19 -11.66
CA SER A 15 -3.69 -7.07 -12.93
C SER A 15 -2.43 -6.23 -12.75
N ILE A 16 -1.28 -6.84 -13.06
CA ILE A 16 0.01 -6.14 -13.15
C ILE A 16 0.19 -5.70 -14.60
N ASN A 17 0.34 -4.39 -14.80
CA ASN A 17 0.55 -3.77 -16.10
C ASN A 17 2.04 -3.66 -16.45
N GLN A 18 2.89 -3.47 -15.44
CA GLN A 18 4.34 -3.37 -15.63
C GLN A 18 5.09 -4.03 -14.47
N HIS A 19 6.05 -4.88 -14.82
CA HIS A 19 6.86 -5.61 -13.85
C HIS A 19 8.09 -4.82 -13.39
N PHE A 20 8.64 -5.22 -12.25
CA PHE A 20 9.92 -4.74 -11.76
C PHE A 20 11.04 -5.01 -12.77
N GLY A 21 11.92 -4.03 -12.97
CA GLY A 21 13.01 -4.10 -13.96
C GLY A 21 12.59 -3.87 -15.41
N ALA A 22 11.30 -3.65 -15.70
CA ALA A 22 10.85 -3.40 -17.07
C ALA A 22 11.39 -2.07 -17.62
N ASN A 23 11.44 -1.98 -18.96
CA ASN A 23 11.76 -0.77 -19.74
C ASN A 23 13.02 -0.01 -19.30
N PRO A 24 14.20 -0.65 -19.13
CA PRO A 24 15.42 -0.02 -18.61
C PRO A 24 15.81 1.29 -19.31
N GLN A 25 15.54 1.40 -20.60
CA GLN A 25 15.83 2.61 -21.39
C GLN A 25 15.05 3.83 -20.87
N ASN A 26 13.81 3.65 -20.40
CA ASN A 26 12.95 4.72 -19.89
C ASN A 26 13.38 5.19 -18.50
N TYR A 27 13.99 4.30 -17.70
CA TYR A 27 14.36 4.57 -16.31
C TYR A 27 15.84 4.93 -16.11
N ALA A 28 16.68 4.76 -17.14
CA ALA A 28 18.08 5.15 -17.12
C ALA A 28 18.26 6.64 -16.78
N GLN A 29 17.35 7.51 -17.22
CA GLN A 29 17.34 8.94 -16.88
C GLN A 29 17.21 9.22 -15.36
N PHE A 30 16.70 8.26 -14.59
CA PHE A 30 16.59 8.32 -13.13
C PHE A 30 17.72 7.56 -12.41
N GLY A 31 18.72 7.08 -13.15
CA GLY A 31 19.81 6.27 -12.60
C GLY A 31 19.37 4.87 -12.15
N LEU A 32 18.25 4.38 -12.69
CA LEU A 32 17.71 3.06 -12.35
C LEU A 32 17.96 2.06 -13.50
N PRO A 33 18.21 0.78 -13.19
CA PRO A 33 18.40 -0.27 -14.19
C PRO A 33 17.08 -0.76 -14.81
N GLY A 34 15.95 -0.11 -14.51
CA GLY A 34 14.60 -0.51 -14.89
C GLY A 34 13.57 0.06 -13.93
N HIS A 35 12.31 -0.35 -14.11
CA HIS A 35 11.21 0.02 -13.22
C HIS A 35 11.46 -0.46 -11.78
N ASP A 36 11.43 0.44 -10.80
CA ASP A 36 11.80 0.20 -9.40
C ASP A 36 10.65 -0.32 -8.52
N GLY A 37 9.51 -0.62 -9.12
CA GLY A 37 8.35 -1.23 -8.48
C GLY A 37 7.58 -2.11 -9.44
N VAL A 38 6.30 -2.29 -9.16
CA VAL A 38 5.33 -2.88 -10.08
C VAL A 38 4.17 -1.92 -10.29
N ASP A 39 3.67 -1.84 -11.52
CA ASP A 39 2.48 -1.05 -11.83
C ASP A 39 1.28 -1.98 -11.89
N ILE A 40 0.27 -1.66 -11.10
CA ILE A 40 -0.95 -2.46 -10.94
C ILE A 40 -2.12 -1.62 -11.47
N MET A 41 -3.00 -2.25 -12.23
CA MET A 41 -4.18 -1.58 -12.78
C MET A 41 -5.00 -0.93 -11.66
N ALA A 42 -5.24 0.37 -11.81
CA ALA A 42 -6.06 1.15 -10.89
C ALA A 42 -6.51 2.44 -11.60
N PRO A 43 -7.69 2.46 -12.24
CA PRO A 43 -8.27 3.68 -12.79
C PRO A 43 -8.42 4.78 -11.74
N THR A 44 -8.50 6.05 -12.16
CA THR A 44 -8.58 7.20 -11.24
C THR A 44 -9.68 7.01 -10.20
N GLY A 45 -9.36 7.27 -8.94
CA GLY A 45 -10.29 7.11 -7.81
C GLY A 45 -10.40 5.68 -7.27
N SER A 46 -9.72 4.70 -7.88
CA SER A 46 -9.65 3.33 -7.35
C SER A 46 -9.02 3.33 -5.97
N LYS A 47 -9.50 2.46 -5.10
CA LYS A 47 -9.02 2.40 -3.72
C LYS A 47 -7.69 1.66 -3.63
N ILE A 48 -6.78 2.21 -2.83
CA ILE A 48 -5.45 1.68 -2.58
C ILE A 48 -5.32 1.21 -1.13
N PHE A 49 -4.85 -0.03 -0.96
CA PHE A 49 -4.73 -0.70 0.33
C PHE A 49 -3.27 -0.92 0.74
N ALA A 50 -3.02 -0.84 2.05
CA ALA A 50 -1.77 -1.31 2.61
C ALA A 50 -1.63 -2.83 2.38
N VAL A 51 -0.48 -3.28 1.89
CA VAL A 51 -0.25 -4.70 1.58
C VAL A 51 0.09 -5.52 2.82
N ALA A 52 0.54 -4.85 3.88
CA ALA A 52 0.96 -5.44 5.15
C ALA A 52 0.78 -4.42 6.28
N ASP A 53 0.70 -4.91 7.51
CA ASP A 53 0.69 -4.07 8.72
C ASP A 53 1.95 -3.19 8.76
N GLY A 54 1.82 -1.94 9.21
CA GLY A 54 2.97 -1.04 9.24
C GLY A 54 2.70 0.32 9.88
N LEU A 55 3.73 1.16 9.84
CA LEU A 55 3.72 2.54 10.32
C LEU A 55 3.96 3.48 9.14
N VAL A 56 3.03 4.39 8.88
CA VAL A 56 3.18 5.41 7.85
C VAL A 56 4.34 6.32 8.22
N GLN A 57 5.42 6.24 7.45
CA GLN A 57 6.63 7.01 7.69
C GLN A 57 6.52 8.42 7.14
N MET A 58 5.93 8.57 5.95
CA MET A 58 5.67 9.87 5.35
C MET A 58 4.53 9.80 4.34
N THR A 59 3.99 10.97 4.04
CA THR A 59 3.16 11.23 2.88
C THR A 59 3.75 12.43 2.13
N LEU A 60 3.66 12.41 0.80
CA LEU A 60 3.88 13.56 -0.06
C LEU A 60 2.55 13.89 -0.73
N ASN A 61 2.04 15.10 -0.53
CA ASN A 61 0.73 15.52 -1.04
C ASN A 61 0.82 16.56 -2.17
N ASP A 62 2.03 16.86 -2.66
CA ASP A 62 2.28 17.70 -3.83
C ASP A 62 2.64 16.81 -5.03
N PRO A 63 1.85 16.81 -6.12
CA PRO A 63 2.11 15.96 -7.29
C PRO A 63 3.37 16.36 -8.08
N ASN A 64 3.91 17.56 -7.89
CA ASN A 64 5.04 18.08 -8.67
C ASN A 64 6.38 17.97 -7.94
N GLN A 65 6.38 17.58 -6.66
CA GLN A 65 7.59 17.59 -5.82
C GLN A 65 8.46 16.33 -6.00
N HIS A 66 7.93 15.25 -6.60
CA HIS A 66 8.66 13.99 -6.82
C HIS A 66 8.11 13.25 -8.05
N ASN A 67 8.93 12.42 -8.72
CA ASN A 67 8.49 11.60 -9.87
C ASN A 67 7.38 10.60 -9.53
N TYR A 68 7.20 10.28 -8.24
CA TYR A 68 6.12 9.42 -7.76
C TYR A 68 4.80 10.18 -7.57
N GLY A 69 4.81 11.50 -7.77
CA GLY A 69 3.68 12.36 -7.45
C GLY A 69 3.30 12.27 -5.99
N ILE A 70 1.99 12.29 -5.74
CA ILE A 70 1.43 12.08 -4.42
C ILE A 70 1.65 10.61 -4.04
N HIS A 71 2.27 10.39 -2.88
CA HIS A 71 2.63 9.04 -2.46
C HIS A 71 2.70 8.86 -0.95
N ILE A 72 2.65 7.59 -0.52
CA ILE A 72 2.76 7.16 0.88
C ILE A 72 3.92 6.20 1.01
N ARG A 73 4.71 6.34 2.08
CA ARG A 73 5.73 5.36 2.45
C ARG A 73 5.39 4.73 3.80
N ILE A 74 5.38 3.40 3.86
CA ILE A 74 4.98 2.65 5.06
C ILE A 74 6.14 1.75 5.46
N ASN A 75 6.64 1.90 6.68
CA ASN A 75 7.62 0.99 7.25
C ASN A 75 6.90 -0.24 7.83
N HIS A 76 7.51 -1.41 7.65
CA HIS A 76 7.03 -2.69 8.15
C HIS A 76 8.08 -3.34 9.04
N GLN A 77 7.79 -4.55 9.52
CA GLN A 77 8.78 -5.43 10.16
C GLN A 77 9.92 -5.80 9.21
N ASP A 78 11.00 -6.36 9.76
CA ASP A 78 12.19 -6.84 9.03
C ASP A 78 12.85 -5.81 8.10
N ASP A 79 12.77 -4.53 8.48
CA ASP A 79 13.30 -3.36 7.77
C ASP A 79 12.67 -3.10 6.39
N TYR A 80 11.53 -3.74 6.09
CA TYR A 80 10.82 -3.50 4.83
C TYR A 80 10.11 -2.14 4.83
N GLN A 81 10.01 -1.54 3.65
CA GLN A 81 9.23 -0.34 3.40
C GLN A 81 8.54 -0.47 2.05
N THR A 82 7.25 -0.15 2.01
CA THR A 82 6.49 -0.03 0.76
C THR A 82 6.28 1.42 0.38
N ILE A 83 6.19 1.69 -0.92
CA ILE A 83 5.86 3.01 -1.46
C ILE A 83 4.66 2.84 -2.39
N TYR A 84 3.62 3.64 -2.16
CA TYR A 84 2.39 3.69 -2.96
C TYR A 84 2.34 5.04 -3.67
N ALA A 85 2.52 5.05 -4.99
CA ALA A 85 2.73 6.25 -5.79
C ALA A 85 1.64 6.48 -6.84
N HIS A 86 1.72 7.64 -7.50
CA HIS A 86 0.75 8.15 -8.47
C HIS A 86 -0.66 8.30 -7.90
N LEU A 87 -0.76 8.67 -6.62
CA LEU A 87 -2.06 8.78 -5.95
C LEU A 87 -2.79 10.07 -6.33
N GLN A 88 -4.11 10.07 -6.23
CA GLN A 88 -4.92 11.29 -6.24
C GLN A 88 -4.81 12.02 -4.91
N LYS A 89 -4.83 11.25 -3.82
CA LYS A 89 -4.73 11.73 -2.44
C LYS A 89 -4.36 10.61 -1.48
N THR A 90 -3.77 11.02 -0.37
CA THR A 90 -3.49 10.14 0.77
C THR A 90 -4.68 10.15 1.73
N MET A 91 -5.00 8.98 2.31
CA MET A 91 -6.03 8.77 3.34
C MET A 91 -5.42 8.35 4.68
N ALA A 92 -4.11 8.18 4.72
CA ALA A 92 -3.34 7.94 5.93
C ALA A 92 -2.36 9.10 6.17
N ARG A 93 -1.88 9.27 7.40
CA ARG A 93 -0.98 10.36 7.79
C ARG A 93 0.31 9.84 8.43
N PRO A 94 1.43 10.60 8.39
CA PRO A 94 2.65 10.21 9.08
C PRO A 94 2.40 9.89 10.56
N GLY A 95 3.03 8.81 11.05
CA GLY A 95 2.86 8.29 12.41
C GLY A 95 1.63 7.40 12.62
N GLN A 96 0.76 7.25 11.62
CA GLN A 96 -0.40 6.35 11.71
C GLN A 96 0.03 4.89 11.56
N GLN A 97 -0.43 4.02 12.47
CA GLN A 97 -0.39 2.58 12.26
C GLN A 97 -1.48 2.18 11.26
N VAL A 98 -1.12 1.32 10.31
CA VAL A 98 -2.05 0.74 9.34
C VAL A 98 -2.01 -0.77 9.40
N GLU A 99 -3.15 -1.38 9.13
CA GLU A 99 -3.28 -2.83 8.98
C GLU A 99 -3.28 -3.22 7.50
N ALA A 100 -2.89 -4.46 7.19
CA ALA A 100 -3.03 -5.00 5.86
C ALA A 100 -4.51 -4.92 5.39
N GLY A 101 -4.72 -4.46 4.16
CA GLY A 101 -6.04 -4.23 3.59
C GLY A 101 -6.68 -2.90 3.99
N GLN A 102 -6.05 -2.09 4.84
CA GLN A 102 -6.57 -0.77 5.20
C GLN A 102 -6.49 0.20 4.01
N LEU A 103 -7.56 0.96 3.77
CA LEU A 103 -7.58 2.04 2.78
C LEU A 103 -6.58 3.13 3.16
N ILE A 104 -5.60 3.38 2.30
CA ILE A 104 -4.54 4.36 2.52
C ILE A 104 -4.51 5.47 1.48
N GLY A 105 -5.16 5.31 0.33
CA GLY A 105 -5.18 6.33 -0.72
C GLY A 105 -6.15 6.01 -1.85
N LEU A 106 -6.23 6.92 -2.82
CA LEU A 106 -6.91 6.69 -4.09
C LEU A 106 -5.90 6.80 -5.23
N ALA A 107 -6.00 5.94 -6.24
CA ALA A 107 -5.15 5.98 -7.43
C ALA A 107 -5.46 7.18 -8.34
N ASP A 108 -4.44 7.62 -9.07
CA ASP A 108 -4.53 8.55 -10.19
C ASP A 108 -3.30 8.40 -11.10
N ASP A 109 -2.90 9.47 -11.78
CA ASP A 109 -1.71 9.58 -12.62
C ASP A 109 -0.74 10.70 -12.18
N THR A 110 -0.72 11.08 -10.90
CA THR A 110 0.14 12.19 -10.45
C THR A 110 1.64 11.90 -10.57
N GLY A 111 2.44 12.93 -10.80
CA GLY A 111 3.89 12.79 -10.98
C GLY A 111 4.27 12.35 -12.40
N ASN A 112 5.32 11.53 -12.52
CA ASN A 112 5.78 11.02 -13.81
C ASN A 112 5.06 9.70 -14.15
N SER A 113 3.82 9.82 -14.64
CA SER A 113 2.97 8.71 -15.07
C SER A 113 2.35 8.99 -16.46
N PHE A 114 2.06 7.94 -17.22
CA PHE A 114 1.42 8.02 -18.54
C PHE A 114 -0.09 7.72 -18.52
N GLY A 115 -0.64 7.40 -17.35
CA GLY A 115 -2.05 7.10 -17.16
C GLY A 115 -2.32 6.47 -15.80
N SER A 116 -3.57 6.44 -15.36
CA SER A 116 -3.89 6.05 -13.99
C SER A 116 -3.54 4.59 -13.67
N HIS A 117 -2.74 4.39 -12.62
CA HIS A 117 -2.37 3.10 -12.06
C HIS A 117 -1.83 3.26 -10.63
N LEU A 118 -1.62 2.14 -9.93
CA LEU A 118 -0.80 2.14 -8.71
C LEU A 118 0.62 1.73 -9.06
N HIS A 119 1.60 2.57 -8.76
CA HIS A 119 2.98 2.14 -8.64
C HIS A 119 3.26 1.69 -7.20
N LEU A 120 3.61 0.41 -7.02
CA LEU A 120 4.00 -0.18 -5.74
C LEU A 120 5.49 -0.54 -5.77
N ALA A 121 6.30 0.16 -4.99
CA ALA A 121 7.71 -0.21 -4.79
C ALA A 121 7.91 -0.88 -3.43
N LEU A 122 8.90 -1.78 -3.36
CA LEU A 122 9.34 -2.42 -2.14
C LEU A 122 10.82 -2.09 -1.90
N LYS A 123 11.15 -1.75 -0.67
CA LYS A 123 12.51 -1.51 -0.21
C LYS A 123 12.77 -2.33 1.04
N ARG A 124 14.03 -2.69 1.29
CA ARG A 124 14.46 -3.24 2.57
C ARG A 124 15.68 -2.49 3.06
N LYS A 125 15.55 -1.76 4.17
CA LYS A 125 16.67 -0.98 4.71
C LYS A 125 17.85 -1.91 5.01
N ASN A 126 19.05 -1.39 4.81
CA ASN A 126 20.32 -2.09 5.04
C ASN A 126 20.54 -3.37 4.21
N HIS A 127 19.72 -3.65 3.20
CA HIS A 127 19.89 -4.78 2.31
C HIS A 127 19.97 -4.32 0.85
N LYS A 128 20.94 -4.85 0.11
CA LYS A 128 21.04 -4.65 -1.34
C LYS A 128 20.41 -5.84 -2.05
N TYR A 129 19.57 -5.58 -3.04
CA TYR A 129 19.03 -6.62 -3.91
C TYR A 129 19.77 -6.61 -5.24
N LYS A 130 20.60 -7.64 -5.48
CA LYS A 130 21.43 -7.72 -6.68
C LYS A 130 22.20 -6.39 -6.89
N ASN A 131 22.13 -5.83 -8.09
CA ASN A 131 22.75 -4.55 -8.45
C ASN A 131 21.77 -3.37 -8.43
N TRP A 132 20.62 -3.48 -7.74
CA TRP A 132 19.66 -2.39 -7.67
C TRP A 132 20.12 -1.30 -6.69
N PRO A 133 20.12 -0.02 -7.12
CA PRO A 133 20.45 1.09 -6.24
C PRO A 133 19.34 1.32 -5.21
N PHE A 134 19.63 2.16 -4.23
CA PHE A 134 18.66 2.69 -3.26
C PHE A 134 17.87 1.65 -2.44
N HIS A 135 18.31 0.39 -2.41
CA HIS A 135 17.71 -0.71 -1.64
C HIS A 135 16.32 -1.16 -2.14
N PHE A 136 16.02 -0.99 -3.43
CA PHE A 136 14.82 -1.54 -4.04
C PHE A 136 14.87 -3.06 -4.14
N PHE A 137 13.72 -3.70 -3.94
CA PHE A 137 13.49 -5.14 -4.06
C PHE A 137 12.32 -5.39 -5.00
N ASP A 138 12.38 -6.50 -5.72
CA ASP A 138 11.29 -6.96 -6.57
C ASP A 138 10.06 -7.31 -5.70
N PRO A 139 8.92 -6.59 -5.81
CA PRO A 139 7.70 -6.90 -5.06
C PRO A 139 6.97 -8.15 -5.57
N THR A 140 7.29 -8.63 -6.77
CA THR A 140 6.54 -9.70 -7.45
C THR A 140 6.42 -10.98 -6.61
N PRO A 141 7.49 -11.51 -5.97
CA PRO A 141 7.38 -12.71 -5.14
C PRO A 141 6.44 -12.56 -3.93
N PHE A 142 6.21 -11.33 -3.46
CA PHE A 142 5.28 -11.05 -2.37
C PHE A 142 3.83 -10.92 -2.86
N LEU A 143 3.63 -10.56 -4.14
CA LEU A 143 2.32 -10.42 -4.77
C LEU A 143 1.78 -11.73 -5.34
N LEU A 144 2.63 -12.59 -5.92
CA LEU A 144 2.17 -13.84 -6.57
C LEU A 144 1.35 -14.75 -5.64
N PRO A 145 1.65 -14.91 -4.34
CA PRO A 145 0.82 -15.70 -3.44
C PRO A 145 -0.60 -15.16 -3.24
N LEU A 146 -0.82 -13.88 -3.59
CA LEU A 146 -2.12 -13.21 -3.53
C LEU A 146 -2.87 -13.25 -4.87
N MET A 147 -2.30 -13.83 -5.93
CA MET A 147 -3.02 -14.07 -7.18
C MET A 147 -4.09 -15.16 -6.93
N GLY A 148 -5.35 -14.74 -6.82
CA GLY A 148 -6.47 -15.59 -6.37
C GLY A 148 -6.99 -15.23 -4.98
N TRP A 149 -6.37 -14.25 -4.29
CA TRP A 149 -6.92 -13.65 -3.09
C TRP A 149 -8.30 -13.06 -3.38
N GLN A 150 -9.31 -13.54 -2.65
CA GLN A 150 -10.64 -12.97 -2.69
C GLN A 150 -10.75 -11.88 -1.63
N ARG A 151 -11.10 -10.68 -2.09
CA ARG A 151 -11.43 -9.57 -1.20
C ARG A 151 -12.59 -10.00 -0.27
N PRO A 152 -12.48 -9.78 1.06
CA PRO A 152 -13.61 -9.98 1.95
C PRO A 152 -14.81 -9.11 1.54
N SER A 153 -16.02 -9.67 1.50
CA SER A 153 -17.24 -8.94 1.20
C SER A 153 -17.56 -7.93 2.32
N GLY A 154 -17.78 -6.65 1.99
CA GLY A 154 -18.20 -5.62 2.94
C GLY A 154 -17.72 -4.20 2.61
N PRO A 155 -18.28 -3.15 3.26
CA PRO A 155 -17.77 -1.78 3.14
C PRO A 155 -16.40 -1.64 3.82
N TYR A 156 -15.56 -0.78 3.26
CA TYR A 156 -14.22 -0.50 3.81
C TYR A 156 -14.32 0.22 5.15
N ILE A 157 -13.54 -0.28 6.10
CA ILE A 157 -13.39 0.21 7.46
C ILE A 157 -11.88 0.36 7.70
N ASN A 158 -11.49 1.42 8.41
CA ASN A 158 -10.10 1.65 8.82
C ASN A 158 -9.61 0.48 9.70
N GLY A 159 -9.03 -0.56 9.08
CA GLY A 159 -8.80 -1.83 9.77
C GLY A 159 -10.13 -2.55 10.04
N TRP A 160 -10.22 -3.86 9.83
CA TRP A 160 -11.52 -4.53 9.72
C TRP A 160 -12.21 -4.79 11.09
N ALA A 161 -13.18 -3.96 11.50
CA ALA A 161 -14.43 -4.35 12.20
C ALA A 161 -15.50 -3.23 12.22
N TYR A 162 -16.77 -3.57 12.00
CA TYR A 162 -17.94 -2.72 12.26
C TYR A 162 -17.89 -2.30 13.74
N THR A 163 -17.72 -1.01 14.05
CA THR A 163 -18.13 -0.50 15.37
C THR A 163 -19.60 -0.14 15.30
N ALA A 164 -20.39 -0.69 16.21
CA ALA A 164 -21.75 -0.24 16.44
C ALA A 164 -21.70 1.27 16.75
N GLY A 165 -22.06 2.12 15.78
CA GLY A 165 -22.03 3.58 15.92
C GLY A 165 -21.37 4.41 14.80
N MET A 166 -21.12 3.88 13.60
CA MET A 166 -20.60 4.68 12.47
C MET A 166 -21.70 5.32 11.62
N THR A 167 -21.49 6.57 11.20
CA THR A 167 -22.29 7.25 10.16
C THR A 167 -21.66 6.99 8.79
N ILE A 168 -22.48 6.57 7.83
CA ILE A 168 -22.06 6.37 6.44
C ILE A 168 -22.12 7.70 5.69
N VAL A 169 -21.02 8.10 5.05
CA VAL A 169 -21.00 9.26 4.15
C VAL A 169 -20.38 8.82 2.82
N ASN A 170 -21.11 8.98 1.71
CA ASN A 170 -20.64 8.69 0.35
C ASN A 170 -20.04 7.27 0.18
N ASN A 171 -20.68 6.25 0.75
CA ASN A 171 -20.22 4.84 0.72
C ASN A 171 -18.82 4.58 1.34
N LEU A 172 -18.34 5.51 2.17
CA LEU A 172 -17.14 5.36 2.99
C LEU A 172 -17.54 5.47 4.47
N ALA A 173 -17.14 4.49 5.28
CA ALA A 173 -17.37 4.54 6.72
C ALA A 173 -16.21 5.29 7.38
N GLN A 174 -16.49 6.46 7.97
CA GLN A 174 -15.49 7.22 8.73
C GLN A 174 -15.46 6.73 10.19
N ALA A 175 -14.29 6.28 10.65
CA ALA A 175 -14.11 5.87 12.04
C ALA A 175 -13.89 7.11 12.91
N ASN A 176 -14.75 7.30 13.91
CA ASN A 176 -14.42 8.15 15.05
C ASN A 176 -13.36 7.41 15.88
N ALA A 177 -12.18 8.02 15.97
CA ALA A 177 -11.00 7.65 16.76
C ALA A 177 -11.05 6.34 17.60
N GLY A 178 -10.19 5.38 17.26
CA GLY A 178 -9.80 4.26 18.13
C GLY A 178 -10.42 2.90 17.75
N GLY A 179 -9.74 2.13 16.90
CA GLY A 179 -10.11 0.74 16.59
C GLY A 179 -9.52 -0.27 17.60
N ILE A 180 -10.27 -1.31 17.93
CA ILE A 180 -9.86 -2.47 18.74
C ILE A 180 -9.51 -3.63 17.80
N ASN A 181 -8.39 -4.32 18.06
CA ASN A 181 -7.83 -5.40 17.25
C ASN A 181 -8.45 -6.77 17.62
N LEU A 182 -9.03 -7.49 16.64
CA LEU A 182 -9.67 -8.81 16.82
C LEU A 182 -8.74 -10.03 16.70
N ARG A 183 -7.40 -9.86 16.54
CA ARG A 183 -6.45 -10.99 16.61
C ARG A 183 -6.18 -11.49 18.04
N LYS A 184 -6.72 -10.83 19.07
CA LYS A 184 -6.87 -11.43 20.40
C LYS A 184 -8.28 -12.00 20.51
N ALA A 185 -8.38 -13.32 20.71
CA ALA A 185 -9.61 -13.95 21.14
C ALA A 185 -10.23 -13.12 22.29
N PRO A 186 -11.54 -12.84 22.28
CA PRO A 186 -12.16 -12.16 23.41
C PRO A 186 -11.93 -13.06 24.63
N SER A 187 -11.17 -12.57 25.61
CA SER A 187 -11.22 -13.16 26.93
C SER A 187 -12.61 -12.89 27.49
N ILE A 188 -13.53 -13.82 27.23
CA ILE A 188 -14.79 -13.91 27.95
C ILE A 188 -14.43 -14.42 29.34
N GLY A 189 -14.54 -13.55 30.33
CA GLY A 189 -14.43 -13.89 31.74
C GLY A 189 -14.20 -12.60 32.51
N GLY A 190 -15.07 -12.15 33.40
CA GLY A 190 -16.33 -12.62 33.92
C GLY A 190 -16.75 -11.57 34.94
N LYS A 191 -18.05 -11.44 35.21
CA LYS A 191 -18.54 -10.60 36.30
C LYS A 191 -17.85 -10.98 37.63
N LEU A 192 -17.37 -9.99 38.36
CA LEU A 192 -17.83 -9.69 39.73
C LEU A 192 -17.96 -8.16 39.84
#